data_AF-W7TY64-F1
#
_entry.id   AF-W7TY64-F1
#
_cell.length_a   1.000
_cell.length_b   1.000
_cell.length_c   1.000
_cell.angle_alpha   90.00
_cell.angle_beta   90.00
_cell.angle_gamma   90.00
#
_symmetry.space_group_name_H-M   'P 1'
#
loop_
_entity.id
_entity.type
_entity.pdbx_description
1 polymer ?
#
loop_
_entity_poly.entity_id
_entity_poly.type
_entity_poly.pdbx_seq_one_letter_code
_entity_poly.pdbx_strand_id
1 'polypeptide(L)'
;MAGRMSSSTRAAANRAIFRAFKLRGLSVKADAVAALVSVLTHEEDVDGALDAILNAIKGLVERGELRSTLVDRATIETVVRQLTKDEDDLNQEAIAIWDAFSMPKMTYDHRSKSFSFTFDKERPFNPDPGAR
;
A
#
# COMPACT_ATOMS: atom_id res chain seq x y z
N MET A 1 -21.73 -19.67 1.09
CA MET A 1 -22.99 -18.96 1.36
C MET A 1 -22.64 -17.57 1.85
N ALA A 2 -22.72 -16.54 1.01
CA ALA A 2 -22.45 -15.15 1.40
C ALA A 2 -23.72 -14.55 2.02
N GLY A 3 -23.73 -14.37 3.34
CA GLY A 3 -24.85 -13.75 4.05
C GLY A 3 -25.00 -12.29 3.65
N ARG A 4 -26.07 -11.95 2.92
CA ARG A 4 -26.44 -10.55 2.67
C ARG A 4 -26.83 -9.91 4.00
N MET A 5 -25.95 -9.07 4.56
CA MET A 5 -26.30 -8.22 5.70
C MET A 5 -27.56 -7.40 5.38
N SER A 6 -28.55 -7.49 6.26
CA SER A 6 -29.76 -6.67 6.22
C SER A 6 -29.41 -5.17 6.25
N SER A 7 -30.20 -4.33 5.56
CA SER A 7 -29.96 -2.88 5.43
C SER A 7 -29.87 -2.16 6.79
N SER A 8 -30.59 -2.65 7.79
CA SER A 8 -30.55 -2.18 9.18
C SER A 8 -29.20 -2.44 9.85
N THR A 9 -28.62 -3.62 9.64
CA THR A 9 -27.33 -4.02 10.23
C THR A 9 -26.17 -3.22 9.65
N ARG A 10 -26.23 -2.87 8.35
CA ARG A 10 -25.23 -2.00 7.70
C ARG A 10 -25.23 -0.59 8.26
N ALA A 11 -26.40 -0.03 8.57
CA ALA A 11 -26.48 1.31 9.15
C ALA A 11 -25.87 1.38 10.56
N ALA A 12 -26.04 0.32 11.35
CA ALA A 12 -25.40 0.17 12.66
C ALA A 12 -23.87 0.04 12.54
N ALA A 13 -23.39 -0.79 11.60
CA ALA A 13 -21.96 -0.95 11.32
C ALA A 13 -21.30 0.37 10.87
N ASN A 14 -21.94 1.12 9.97
CA ASN A 14 -21.44 2.43 9.54
C ASN A 14 -21.30 3.40 10.72
N ARG A 15 -22.29 3.46 11.62
CA ARG A 15 -22.22 4.32 12.82
C ARG A 15 -21.09 3.91 13.76
N ALA A 16 -20.85 2.61 13.93
CA ALA A 16 -19.76 2.09 14.74
C ALA A 16 -18.39 2.50 14.15
N ILE A 17 -18.21 2.33 12.83
CA ILE A 17 -17.00 2.73 12.11
C ILE A 17 -16.76 4.24 12.26
N PHE A 18 -17.77 5.08 12.00
CA PHE A 18 -17.64 6.53 12.17
C PHE A 18 -17.26 6.93 13.60
N ARG A 19 -17.79 6.23 14.61
CA ARG A 19 -17.44 6.45 16.01
C ARG A 19 -15.99 6.06 16.29
N ALA A 20 -15.53 4.92 15.77
CA ALA A 20 -14.16 4.45 15.93
C ALA A 20 -13.14 5.41 15.32
N PHE A 21 -13.39 5.92 14.11
CA PHE A 21 -12.55 6.96 13.47
C PHE A 21 -12.51 8.25 14.32
N LYS A 22 -13.66 8.72 14.81
CA LYS A 22 -13.72 9.93 15.65
C LYS A 22 -12.98 9.78 16.98
N LEU A 23 -13.05 8.62 17.63
CA LEU A 23 -12.34 8.36 18.89
C LEU A 23 -10.82 8.45 18.72
N ARG A 24 -10.30 8.25 17.51
CA ARG A 24 -8.87 8.38 17.18
C ARG A 24 -8.51 9.71 16.52
N GLY A 25 -9.42 10.69 16.51
CA GLY A 25 -9.19 12.02 15.93
C GLY A 25 -9.14 12.04 14.40
N LEU A 26 -9.65 10.98 13.74
CA LEU A 26 -9.68 10.86 12.29
C LEU A 26 -11.09 11.16 11.77
N SER A 27 -11.16 11.71 10.56
CA SER A 27 -12.42 11.90 9.83
C SER A 27 -12.41 11.02 8.60
N VAL A 28 -13.53 10.39 8.24
CA VAL A 28 -13.61 9.46 7.12
C VAL A 28 -14.70 9.89 6.14
N LYS A 29 -14.42 9.80 4.84
CA LYS A 29 -15.42 10.06 3.79
C LYS A 29 -16.38 8.87 3.64
N ALA A 30 -17.58 9.12 3.12
CA ALA A 30 -18.63 8.09 2.97
C ALA A 30 -18.23 6.97 1.99
N ASP A 31 -17.46 7.29 0.95
CA ASP A 31 -16.90 6.34 -0.01
C ASP A 31 -15.86 5.41 0.64
N ALA A 32 -15.02 5.95 1.53
CA ALA A 32 -14.04 5.19 2.30
C ALA A 32 -14.71 4.22 3.28
N VAL A 33 -15.82 4.60 3.90
CA VAL A 33 -16.62 3.70 4.76
C VAL A 33 -17.19 2.52 3.96
N ALA A 34 -17.68 2.76 2.74
CA ALA A 34 -18.19 1.69 1.88
C ALA A 34 -17.08 0.68 1.51
N ALA A 35 -15.88 1.17 1.23
CA ALA A 35 -14.70 0.32 0.96
C ALA A 35 -14.31 -0.50 2.20
N LEU A 36 -14.26 0.13 3.38
CA LEU A 36 -13.99 -0.54 4.66
C LEU A 36 -14.99 -1.66 4.95
N VAL A 37 -16.29 -1.41 4.78
CA VAL A 37 -17.31 -2.43 4.99
C VAL A 37 -17.12 -3.61 4.04
N SER A 38 -16.72 -3.36 2.78
CA SER A 38 -16.44 -4.44 1.82
C SER A 38 -15.24 -5.30 2.22
N VAL A 39 -14.22 -4.70 2.85
CA VAL A 39 -13.05 -5.44 3.33
C VAL A 39 -13.42 -6.24 4.57
N LEU A 40 -14.00 -5.56 5.57
CA LEU A 40 -14.37 -6.15 6.86
C LEU A 40 -15.40 -7.30 6.76
N THR A 41 -16.21 -7.37 5.71
CA THR A 41 -17.14 -8.50 5.52
C THR A 41 -16.45 -9.83 5.19
N HIS A 42 -15.19 -9.79 4.77
CA HIS A 42 -14.42 -10.99 4.42
C HIS A 42 -13.52 -11.47 5.55
N GLU A 43 -13.40 -10.70 6.63
CA GLU A 43 -12.56 -11.00 7.79
C GLU A 43 -13.34 -11.78 8.85
N GLU A 44 -12.68 -12.73 9.51
CA GLU A 44 -13.28 -13.50 10.62
C GLU A 44 -13.38 -12.66 11.90
N ASP A 45 -12.40 -11.79 12.15
CA ASP A 45 -12.36 -10.84 13.26
C ASP A 45 -12.53 -9.39 12.78
N VAL A 46 -13.78 -8.94 12.72
CA VAL A 46 -14.15 -7.60 12.24
C VAL A 46 -13.60 -6.48 13.12
N ASP A 47 -13.63 -6.67 14.44
CA ASP A 47 -13.22 -5.63 15.39
C ASP A 47 -11.69 -5.52 15.43
N GLY A 48 -10.98 -6.65 15.44
CA GLY A 48 -9.52 -6.67 15.36
C GLY A 48 -8.98 -6.11 14.04
N ALA A 49 -9.59 -6.46 12.91
CA ALA A 49 -9.20 -5.93 11.60
C ALA A 49 -9.44 -4.41 11.51
N LEU A 50 -10.55 -3.91 12.05
CA LEU A 50 -10.84 -2.47 12.11
C LEU A 50 -9.79 -1.74 12.95
N ASP A 51 -9.43 -2.27 14.12
CA ASP A 51 -8.43 -1.68 15.01
C ASP A 51 -7.03 -1.66 14.39
N ALA A 52 -6.65 -2.72 13.66
CA ALA A 52 -5.39 -2.80 12.92
C ALA A 52 -5.31 -1.74 11.81
N ILE A 53 -6.38 -1.62 11.00
CA ILE A 53 -6.47 -0.58 9.95
C ILE A 53 -6.38 0.82 10.56
N LEU A 54 -7.11 1.07 11.65
CA LEU A 54 -7.07 2.36 12.33
C LEU A 54 -5.69 2.69 12.93
N ASN A 55 -4.98 1.69 13.45
CA ASN A 55 -3.61 1.86 13.97
C ASN A 55 -2.62 2.17 12.83
N ALA A 56 -2.74 1.48 11.70
CA ALA A 56 -1.91 1.73 10.53
C ALA A 56 -2.12 3.14 9.95
N ILE A 57 -3.37 3.59 9.84
CA ILE A 57 -3.69 4.97 9.41
C ILE A 57 -3.11 5.99 10.38
N LYS A 58 -3.23 5.75 11.70
CA LYS A 58 -2.65 6.65 12.70
C LYS A 58 -1.12 6.72 12.55
N GLY A 59 -0.45 5.59 12.32
CA GLY A 59 0.98 5.57 12.05
C GLY A 59 1.37 6.38 10.81
N LEU A 60 0.56 6.35 9.74
CA LEU A 60 0.78 7.20 8.55
C LEU A 60 0.63 8.69 8.85
N VAL A 61 -0.32 9.07 9.71
CA VAL A 61 -0.51 10.45 10.16
C VAL A 61 0.67 10.90 11.02
N GLU A 62 1.14 10.06 11.96
CA GLU A 62 2.29 10.35 12.82
C GLU A 62 3.60 10.51 12.02
N ARG A 63 3.77 9.74 10.94
CA ARG A 63 4.91 9.88 10.01
C ARG A 63 4.80 11.10 9.08
N GLY A 64 3.68 11.82 9.09
CA GLY A 64 3.45 12.98 8.22
C GLY A 64 3.24 12.64 6.74
N GLU A 65 2.99 11.38 6.41
CA GLU A 65 2.72 10.93 5.04
C GLU A 65 1.32 11.36 4.56
N LEU A 66 0.41 11.58 5.50
CA LEU A 66 -0.93 12.12 5.24
C LEU A 66 -0.97 13.62 5.54
N ARG A 67 -1.27 14.42 4.51
CA ARG A 67 -1.41 15.88 4.62
C ARG A 67 -2.66 16.33 5.38
N SER A 68 -3.60 15.41 5.62
CA SER A 68 -4.89 15.68 6.25
C SER A 68 -5.34 14.50 7.10
N THR A 69 -6.06 14.78 8.18
CA THR A 69 -6.75 13.78 9.03
C THR A 69 -8.04 13.25 8.38
N LEU A 70 -8.36 13.71 7.17
CA LEU A 70 -9.43 13.21 6.33
C LEU A 70 -8.96 11.96 5.57
N VAL A 71 -9.65 10.85 5.80
CA VAL A 71 -9.36 9.54 5.22
C VAL A 71 -10.25 9.31 4.00
N ASP A 72 -9.57 9.15 2.87
CA ASP A 72 -10.17 8.90 1.56
C ASP A 72 -10.11 7.41 1.24
N ARG A 73 -10.90 7.00 0.24
CA ARG A 73 -10.91 5.61 -0.24
C ARG A 73 -9.51 5.11 -0.64
N ALA A 74 -8.73 5.93 -1.34
CA ALA A 74 -7.37 5.59 -1.78
C ALA A 74 -6.42 5.31 -0.59
N THR A 75 -6.59 6.02 0.51
CA THR A 75 -5.82 5.82 1.74
C THR A 75 -6.16 4.47 2.37
N ILE A 76 -7.44 4.13 2.46
CA ILE A 76 -7.90 2.82 2.94
C ILE A 76 -7.34 1.70 2.07
N GLU A 77 -7.47 1.78 0.75
CA GLU A 77 -6.97 0.75 -0.16
C GLU A 77 -5.45 0.56 -0.04
N THR A 78 -4.71 1.64 0.17
CA THR A 78 -3.25 1.57 0.39
C THR A 78 -2.90 0.90 1.71
N VAL A 79 -3.60 1.25 2.79
CA VAL A 79 -3.38 0.65 4.12
C VAL A 79 -3.76 -0.82 4.13
N VAL A 80 -4.91 -1.16 3.55
CA VAL A 80 -5.34 -2.55 3.42
C VAL A 80 -4.32 -3.34 2.62
N ARG A 81 -3.87 -2.84 1.47
CA ARG A 81 -2.81 -3.47 0.69
C ARG A 81 -1.51 -3.65 1.50
N GLN A 82 -1.12 -2.69 2.33
CA GLN A 82 0.06 -2.82 3.19
C GLN A 82 -0.11 -3.89 4.27
N LEU A 83 -1.30 -4.00 4.86
CA LEU A 83 -1.60 -4.99 5.89
C LEU A 83 -1.79 -6.41 5.31
N THR A 84 -2.14 -6.51 4.02
CA THR A 84 -2.26 -7.79 3.30
C THR A 84 -0.94 -8.26 2.69
N LYS A 85 0.09 -7.40 2.60
CA LYS A 85 1.40 -7.82 2.08
C LYS A 85 2.07 -8.79 3.07
N ASP A 86 2.40 -9.98 2.59
CA ASP A 86 3.16 -10.95 3.36
C ASP A 86 4.66 -10.62 3.36
N GLU A 87 5.43 -11.18 4.31
CA GLU A 87 6.90 -11.00 4.33
C GLU A 87 7.56 -11.46 3.02
N ASP A 88 7.00 -12.47 2.36
CA ASP A 88 7.47 -12.94 1.05
C ASP A 88 7.23 -11.91 -0.07
N ASP A 89 6.12 -11.16 -0.02
CA ASP A 89 5.84 -10.09 -0.97
C ASP A 89 6.81 -8.93 -0.78
N LEU A 90 7.14 -8.60 0.48
CA LEU A 90 8.12 -7.57 0.81
C LEU A 90 9.55 -7.98 0.40
N ASN A 91 9.90 -9.26 0.59
CA ASN A 91 11.20 -9.80 0.19
C ASN A 91 11.36 -9.84 -1.34
N GLN A 92 10.29 -10.15 -2.09
CA GLN A 92 10.30 -10.09 -3.56
C GLN A 92 10.45 -8.66 -4.08
N GLU A 93 9.84 -7.67 -3.41
CA GLU A 93 9.95 -6.26 -3.79
C GLU A 93 11.35 -5.68 -3.46
N ALA A 94 12.04 -6.23 -2.47
CA ALA A 94 13.32 -5.70 -1.97
C ALA A 94 14.58 -6.34 -2.60
N ILE A 95 14.51 -7.57 -3.11
CA ILE A 95 15.70 -8.29 -3.63
C ILE A 95 15.74 -8.24 -5.15
N ALA A 96 16.37 -7.19 -5.71
CA ALA A 96 16.74 -7.17 -7.11
C ALA A 96 18.10 -7.86 -7.32
N ILE A 97 18.11 -8.99 -8.02
CA ILE A 97 19.36 -9.67 -8.42
C ILE A 97 19.85 -9.07 -9.75
N TRP A 98 21.02 -8.45 -9.72
CA TRP A 98 21.61 -7.75 -10.86
C TRP A 98 22.63 -8.68 -11.53
N ASP A 99 22.38 -9.09 -12.77
CA ASP A 99 23.37 -9.83 -13.55
C ASP A 99 24.46 -8.87 -14.06
N ALA A 100 25.71 -9.17 -13.71
CA ALA A 100 26.88 -8.40 -14.11
C ALA A 100 27.00 -8.26 -15.64
N PHE A 101 26.45 -9.21 -16.41
CA PHE A 101 26.51 -9.21 -17.87
C PHE A 101 25.32 -8.52 -18.54
N SER A 102 24.17 -8.43 -17.87
CA SER A 102 22.99 -7.71 -18.37
C SER A 102 23.05 -6.21 -18.07
N MET A 103 23.95 -5.78 -17.19
CA MET A 103 24.08 -4.38 -16.77
C MET A 103 24.77 -3.50 -17.84
N PRO A 104 24.36 -2.22 -17.96
CA PRO A 104 25.00 -1.26 -18.85
C PRO A 104 26.48 -1.07 -18.53
N LYS A 105 27.31 -0.98 -19.58
CA LYS A 105 28.73 -0.69 -19.39
C LYS A 105 28.93 0.80 -19.07
N MET A 106 29.69 1.06 -18.02
CA MET A 106 30.09 2.40 -17.62
C MET A 106 31.50 2.70 -18.14
N THR A 107 31.67 3.86 -18.79
CA THR A 107 32.98 4.32 -19.29
C THR A 107 33.37 5.59 -18.57
N TYR A 108 34.60 5.61 -18.05
CA TYR A 108 35.17 6.77 -17.38
C TYR A 108 35.89 7.67 -18.39
N ASP A 109 35.57 8.96 -18.37
CA ASP A 109 36.32 9.99 -19.09
C ASP A 109 37.26 10.70 -18.10
N HIS A 110 38.57 10.49 -18.30
CA HIS A 110 39.62 11.11 -17.48
C HIS A 110 39.67 12.63 -17.58
N ARG A 111 39.20 13.20 -18.70
CA ARG A 111 39.26 14.64 -18.95
C ARG A 111 38.15 15.39 -18.22
N SER A 112 36.93 14.86 -18.26
CA SER A 112 35.78 15.42 -17.54
C SER A 112 35.68 14.92 -16.09
N LYS A 113 36.46 13.89 -15.73
CA LYS A 113 36.33 13.14 -14.47
C LYS A 113 34.91 12.63 -14.24
N SER A 114 34.19 12.32 -15.31
CA SER A 114 32.80 11.86 -15.25
C SER A 114 32.65 10.45 -15.81
N PHE A 115 31.60 9.78 -15.36
CA PHE A 115 31.19 8.49 -15.90
C PHE A 115 30.06 8.69 -16.90
N SER A 116 30.09 7.91 -17.98
CA SER A 116 29.02 7.87 -18.97
C SER A 116 28.54 6.43 -19.14
N PHE A 117 27.23 6.28 -19.36
CA PHE A 117 26.63 4.99 -19.70
C PHE A 117 26.52 4.89 -21.21
N THR A 118 27.00 3.78 -21.76
CA THR A 118 26.70 3.46 -23.16
C THR A 118 25.40 2.67 -23.17
N PHE A 119 24.34 3.24 -23.76
CA PHE A 119 23.08 2.54 -23.96
C PHE A 119 23.26 1.50 -25.05
N ASP A 120 23.42 0.25 -24.64
CA ASP A 120 23.40 -0.91 -25.52
C ASP A 120 21.98 -1.48 -25.54
N LYS A 121 21.43 -1.73 -26.73
CA LYS A 121 20.09 -2.34 -26.86
C LYS A 121 20.04 -3.73 -26.25
N GLU A 122 21.18 -4.42 -26.16
CA GLU A 122 21.29 -5.75 -25.54
C GLU A 122 21.45 -5.70 -24.02
N ARG A 123 21.67 -4.51 -23.43
CA ARG A 123 21.88 -4.32 -21.98
C ARG A 123 21.09 -3.12 -21.46
N PRO A 124 19.76 -3.24 -21.33
CA PRO A 124 18.93 -2.16 -20.85
C PRO A 124 19.24 -1.82 -19.39
N PHE A 125 19.11 -0.54 -19.04
CA PHE A 125 19.31 -0.03 -17.67
C PHE A 125 18.25 -0.57 -16.69
N ASN A 126 17.14 -1.09 -17.20
CA ASN A 126 16.11 -1.75 -16.41
C ASN A 126 15.75 -3.08 -17.10
N PRO A 127 16.45 -4.18 -16.80
CA PRO A 127 16.06 -5.48 -17.32
C PRO A 127 14.66 -5.81 -16.80
N ASP A 128 13.79 -6.30 -17.69
CA ASP A 128 12.45 -6.76 -17.29
C ASP A 128 12.61 -7.88 -16.26
N PRO A 129 12.04 -7.77 -15.05
CA PRO A 129 12.14 -8.81 -14.02
C PRO A 129 11.61 -10.18 -14.49
N GLY A 130 10.84 -10.24 -15.59
CA GLY A 130 10.35 -11.47 -16.22
C GLY A 130 11.16 -12.00 -17.40
N ALA A 131 12.24 -11.34 -17.84
CA ALA A 131 13.08 -11.80 -18.94
C ALA A 131 14.12 -12.84 -18.47
N ARG A 132 13.64 -14.06 -18.16
CA ARG A 132 14.48 -15.25 -17.98
C ARG A 132 13.94 -16.40 -18.80
#